data_AF-A0A7J7WDR7-F1
#
_entry.id   AF-A0A7J7WDR7-F1
#
_cell.length_a   1.000
_cell.length_b   1.000
_cell.length_c   1.000
_cell.angle_alpha   90.00
_cell.angle_beta   90.00
_cell.angle_gamma   90.00
#
_symmetry.space_group_name_H-M   'P 1'
#
loop_
_entity.id
_entity.type
_entity.pdbx_description
1 polymer ?
#
loop_
_entity_poly.entity_id
_entity_poly.type
_entity_poly.pdbx_seq_one_letter_code
_entity_poly.pdbx_strand_id
1 'polypeptide(L)'
;MTILLEELNASGRCTLPIDESNTIHLKVIEQRPDPPVVQEYDVPVFTEDKEDFCNSQWDLTTQQILPYIDGFRHVQKISAEADVELNLVRIAVQNLLYYGVVTLASILQYSNVYCPTPKVQDLVDDKSLQEECLSYVTKQGHKRASLRDVFQLYSSLSPGTTVRDLIGRHPQQLQRVDERRLVQFGLMKNLIRRLQKYPVRVSREERSHPARLYTGCHSYDEICCKTGMSYQELDERLENDPNIIICWK
;
A
#
# COMPACT_ATOMS: atom_id res chain seq x y z
N MET A 1 8.40 7.79 45.31
CA MET A 1 8.96 8.16 43.99
C MET A 1 9.81 7.06 43.36
N THR A 2 10.56 6.26 44.13
CA THR A 2 11.36 5.13 43.60
C THR A 2 10.51 4.05 42.92
N ILE A 3 9.36 3.70 43.52
CA ILE A 3 8.43 2.70 42.96
C ILE A 3 7.92 3.09 41.57
N LEU A 4 7.60 4.38 41.37
CA LEU A 4 7.18 4.89 40.05
C LEU A 4 8.29 4.74 39.01
N LEU A 5 9.53 5.04 39.38
CA LEU A 5 10.67 4.95 38.47
C LEU A 5 10.97 3.49 38.08
N GLU A 6 10.92 2.57 39.04
CA GLU A 6 11.18 1.14 38.79
C GLU A 6 10.07 0.50 37.96
N GLU A 7 8.80 0.70 38.33
CA GLU A 7 7.64 0.09 37.64
C GLU A 7 7.45 0.63 36.22
N LEU A 8 7.61 1.94 36.02
CA LEU A 8 7.52 2.54 34.68
C LEU A 8 8.67 2.11 33.78
N ASN A 9 9.90 2.00 34.31
CA ASN A 9 11.04 1.53 33.52
C ASN A 9 10.98 0.02 33.23
N ALA A 10 10.36 -0.77 34.10
CA ALA A 10 10.25 -2.22 33.92
C ALA A 10 9.10 -2.64 32.98
N SER A 11 7.91 -2.04 33.14
CA SER A 11 6.70 -2.50 32.44
C SER A 11 5.95 -1.42 31.66
N GLY A 12 6.34 -0.15 31.81
CA GLY A 12 5.62 0.99 31.23
C GLY A 12 4.21 1.20 31.80
N ARG A 13 3.85 0.51 32.90
CA ARG A 13 2.57 0.65 33.60
C ARG A 13 2.82 0.70 35.09
N CYS A 14 2.04 1.49 35.82
CA CYS A 14 2.14 1.55 37.28
C CYS A 14 0.76 1.80 37.87
N THR A 15 0.40 1.03 38.90
CA THR A 15 -0.82 1.24 39.67
C THR A 15 -0.45 1.52 41.11
N LEU A 16 -0.59 2.77 41.55
CA LEU A 16 -0.17 3.23 42.87
C LEU A 16 -1.38 3.59 43.73
N PRO A 17 -1.74 2.78 44.74
CA PRO A 17 -2.68 3.20 45.78
C PRO A 17 -2.03 4.26 46.67
N ILE A 18 -2.64 5.44 46.75
CA ILE A 18 -2.20 6.54 47.64
C ILE A 18 -2.96 6.47 48.98
N ASP A 19 -4.22 6.06 48.94
CA ASP A 19 -5.11 6.00 50.11
C ASP A 19 -6.16 4.89 49.94
N GLU A 20 -6.96 4.62 50.97
CA GLU A 20 -8.05 3.61 50.94
C GLU A 20 -9.08 3.86 49.81
N SER A 21 -9.15 5.11 49.32
CA SER A 21 -10.08 5.54 48.28
C SER A 21 -9.43 5.97 46.96
N ASN A 22 -8.10 6.11 46.89
CA ASN A 22 -7.43 6.71 45.74
C ASN A 22 -6.32 5.81 45.18
N THR A 23 -6.47 5.43 43.91
CA THR A 23 -5.48 4.68 43.12
C THR A 23 -5.11 5.46 41.87
N ILE A 24 -3.82 5.68 41.64
CA ILE A 24 -3.31 6.29 40.42
C ILE A 24 -2.91 5.18 39.45
N HIS A 25 -3.49 5.19 38.26
CA HIS A 25 -3.09 4.32 37.15
C HIS A 25 -2.30 5.11 36.11
N LEU A 26 -1.05 4.72 35.89
CA LEU A 26 -0.16 5.29 34.89
C LEU A 26 0.13 4.25 33.82
N LYS A 27 0.11 4.67 32.56
CA LYS A 27 0.53 3.87 31.41
C LYS A 27 1.31 4.77 30.46
N VAL A 28 2.53 4.35 30.13
CA VAL A 28 3.33 4.95 29.08
C VAL A 28 2.68 4.56 27.75
N ILE A 29 2.29 5.57 26.99
CA ILE A 29 1.71 5.42 25.66
C ILE A 29 2.82 5.74 24.67
N GLU A 30 3.10 4.80 23.75
CA GLU A 30 3.97 5.08 22.61
C GLU A 30 3.28 6.09 21.69
N GLN A 31 3.85 7.28 21.58
CA GLN A 31 3.42 8.25 20.59
C GLN A 31 3.93 7.82 19.22
N ARG A 32 3.04 7.24 18.43
CA ARG A 32 3.31 6.92 17.02
C ARG A 32 3.06 8.15 16.15
N PRO A 33 3.78 8.29 15.03
CA PRO A 33 3.55 9.38 14.08
C PRO A 33 2.14 9.29 13.49
N ASP A 34 1.59 10.46 13.12
CA ASP A 34 0.29 10.51 12.46
C ASP A 34 0.33 9.72 11.14
N PRO A 35 -0.67 8.85 10.89
CA PRO A 35 -0.69 8.03 9.70
C PRO A 35 -1.01 8.90 8.48
N PRO A 36 -0.48 8.58 7.29
CA PRO A 36 -0.83 9.29 6.07
C PRO A 36 -2.33 9.14 5.76
N VAL A 37 -2.87 10.12 5.04
CA VAL A 37 -4.29 10.13 4.65
C VAL A 37 -4.53 9.04 3.61
N VAL A 38 -5.30 8.02 3.99
CA VAL A 38 -5.72 6.92 3.12
C VAL A 38 -6.60 7.48 1.99
N GLN A 39 -6.24 7.19 0.75
CA GLN A 39 -7.04 7.55 -0.42
C GLN A 39 -7.97 6.41 -0.83
N GLU A 40 -9.00 6.75 -1.59
CA GLU A 40 -10.04 5.81 -2.02
C GLU A 40 -9.50 4.69 -2.94
N TYR A 41 -8.45 5.02 -3.68
CA TYR A 41 -7.77 4.13 -4.62
C TYR A 41 -6.64 3.31 -3.97
N ASP A 42 -6.34 3.53 -2.70
CA ASP A 42 -5.30 2.77 -2.00
C ASP A 42 -5.77 1.35 -1.68
N VAL A 43 -4.82 0.43 -1.64
CA VAL A 43 -5.05 -0.98 -1.34
C VAL A 43 -4.43 -1.31 0.02
N PRO A 44 -5.25 -1.59 1.05
CA PRO A 44 -4.72 -2.06 2.34
C PRO A 44 -4.19 -3.49 2.21
N VAL A 45 -2.96 -3.71 2.67
CA VAL A 45 -2.30 -5.02 2.73
C VAL A 45 -1.88 -5.31 4.17
N PHE A 46 -2.22 -6.50 4.67
CA PHE A 46 -1.79 -6.94 5.99
C PHE A 46 -0.28 -7.18 6.03
N THR A 47 0.38 -6.60 7.03
CA THR A 47 1.79 -6.85 7.34
C THR A 47 1.99 -8.05 8.25
N GLU A 48 1.00 -8.33 9.09
CA GLU A 48 1.01 -9.43 10.06
C GLU A 48 -0.05 -10.48 9.71
N ASP A 49 0.11 -11.69 10.23
CA ASP A 49 -0.82 -12.78 9.97
C ASP A 49 -2.19 -12.46 10.57
N LYS A 50 -3.24 -12.65 9.76
CA LYS A 50 -4.64 -12.39 10.14
C LYS A 50 -5.08 -13.17 11.39
N GLU A 51 -4.38 -14.26 11.70
CA GLU A 51 -4.74 -15.24 12.72
C GLU A 51 -4.34 -14.79 14.14
N ASP A 52 -3.39 -13.88 14.27
CA ASP A 52 -2.99 -13.31 15.57
C ASP A 52 -4.01 -12.30 16.10
N PHE A 53 -4.98 -11.90 15.26
CA PHE A 53 -6.00 -10.93 15.62
C PHE A 53 -7.23 -11.62 16.21
N CYS A 54 -7.38 -11.50 17.54
CA CYS A 54 -8.58 -11.93 18.27
C CYS A 54 -9.81 -11.09 17.84
N ASN A 55 -10.57 -11.58 16.86
CA ASN A 55 -11.76 -10.93 16.27
C ASN A 55 -12.73 -10.32 17.30
N SER A 56 -12.85 -10.89 18.51
CA SER A 56 -13.79 -10.41 19.53
C SER A 56 -13.45 -9.06 20.18
N GLN A 57 -12.19 -8.60 20.12
CA GLN A 57 -11.77 -7.34 20.75
C GLN A 57 -11.83 -6.14 19.79
N TRP A 58 -12.06 -6.41 18.50
CA TRP A 58 -12.08 -5.40 17.44
C TRP A 58 -13.46 -4.75 17.34
N ASP A 59 -13.48 -3.50 16.88
CA ASP A 59 -14.72 -2.77 16.63
C ASP A 59 -15.55 -3.43 15.52
N LEU A 60 -16.88 -3.30 15.58
CA LEU A 60 -17.80 -3.93 14.61
C LEU A 60 -17.45 -3.58 13.16
N THR A 61 -17.08 -2.32 12.90
CA THR A 61 -16.66 -1.85 11.58
C THR A 61 -15.38 -2.53 11.12
N THR A 62 -14.39 -2.67 12.00
CA THR A 62 -13.14 -3.38 11.68
C THR A 62 -13.36 -4.86 11.42
N GLN A 63 -14.25 -5.52 12.18
CA GLN A 63 -14.62 -6.91 11.95
C GLN A 63 -15.30 -7.12 10.59
N GLN A 64 -16.12 -6.16 10.15
CA GLN A 64 -16.79 -6.24 8.85
C GLN A 64 -15.83 -6.04 7.68
N ILE A 65 -14.85 -5.14 7.77
CA ILE A 65 -13.91 -4.87 6.66
C ILE A 65 -12.77 -5.88 6.57
N LEU A 66 -12.33 -6.46 7.69
CA LEU A 66 -11.14 -7.33 7.79
C LEU A 66 -11.17 -8.56 6.85
N PRO A 67 -12.32 -9.22 6.62
CA PRO A 67 -12.44 -10.31 5.64
C PRO A 67 -12.18 -9.87 4.19
N TYR A 68 -12.53 -8.63 3.86
CA TYR A 68 -12.44 -8.09 2.50
C TYR A 68 -11.06 -7.50 2.18
N ILE A 69 -10.24 -7.22 3.20
CA ILE A 69 -8.85 -6.79 3.02
C ILE A 69 -8.02 -8.01 2.61
N ASP A 70 -7.88 -8.23 1.31
CA ASP A 70 -7.08 -9.31 0.72
C ASP A 70 -5.73 -8.85 0.16
N GLY A 71 -5.46 -7.55 0.21
CA GLY A 71 -4.26 -6.94 -0.37
C GLY A 71 -4.34 -6.68 -1.88
N PHE A 72 -5.51 -6.85 -2.50
CA PHE A 72 -5.76 -6.51 -3.91
C PHE A 72 -6.92 -5.54 -4.11
N ARG A 73 -7.93 -5.60 -3.25
CA ARG A 73 -9.09 -4.70 -3.29
C ARG A 73 -8.72 -3.32 -2.74
N HIS A 74 -9.10 -2.28 -3.48
CA HIS A 74 -8.96 -0.90 -3.03
C HIS A 74 -10.12 -0.52 -2.08
N VAL A 75 -9.94 0.57 -1.33
CA VAL A 75 -10.90 1.02 -0.30
C VAL A 75 -12.32 1.18 -0.83
N GLN A 76 -12.54 1.72 -2.04
CA GLN A 76 -13.90 1.83 -2.61
C GLN A 76 -14.57 0.45 -2.81
N LYS A 77 -13.83 -0.53 -3.33
CA LYS A 77 -14.37 -1.88 -3.54
C LYS A 77 -14.64 -2.60 -2.23
N ILE A 78 -13.81 -2.40 -1.22
CA ILE A 78 -14.05 -2.91 0.13
C ILE A 78 -15.33 -2.32 0.72
N SER A 79 -15.52 -1.00 0.58
CA SER A 79 -16.75 -0.30 1.01
C SER A 79 -18.00 -0.86 0.34
N ALA A 80 -17.96 -1.10 -0.97
CA ALA A 80 -19.08 -1.64 -1.72
C ALA A 80 -19.43 -3.10 -1.35
N GLU A 81 -18.42 -3.94 -1.07
CA GLU A 81 -18.65 -5.34 -0.71
C GLU A 81 -19.01 -5.53 0.77
N ALA A 82 -18.48 -4.69 1.66
CA ALA A 82 -18.80 -4.71 3.08
C ALA A 82 -20.12 -3.99 3.42
N ASP A 83 -20.72 -3.26 2.47
CA ASP A 83 -21.89 -2.40 2.67
C ASP A 83 -21.68 -1.37 3.80
N VAL A 84 -20.48 -0.78 3.85
CA VAL A 84 -20.08 0.23 4.83
C VAL A 84 -19.75 1.53 4.10
N GLU A 85 -20.14 2.67 4.67
CA GLU A 85 -19.82 3.98 4.10
C GLU A 85 -18.30 4.16 3.90
N LEU A 86 -17.92 4.65 2.71
CA LEU A 86 -16.52 4.83 2.31
C LEU A 86 -15.69 5.64 3.31
N ASN A 87 -16.28 6.68 3.91
CA ASN A 87 -15.59 7.50 4.91
C ASN A 87 -15.24 6.69 6.17
N LEU A 88 -16.13 5.80 6.61
CA LEU A 88 -15.88 4.93 7.76
C LEU A 88 -14.79 3.90 7.47
N VAL A 89 -14.80 3.31 6.26
CA VAL A 89 -13.73 2.40 5.83
C VAL A 89 -12.39 3.12 5.79
N ARG A 90 -12.34 4.36 5.27
CA ARG A 90 -11.12 5.18 5.24
C ARG A 90 -10.56 5.42 6.64
N ILE A 91 -11.41 5.81 7.59
CA ILE A 91 -11.00 6.03 8.99
C ILE A 91 -10.54 4.72 9.63
N ALA A 92 -11.26 3.62 9.40
CA ALA A 92 -10.90 2.31 9.94
C ALA A 92 -9.53 1.82 9.41
N VAL A 93 -9.29 1.93 8.11
CA VAL A 93 -7.99 1.59 7.50
C VAL A 93 -6.88 2.53 7.99
N GLN A 94 -7.16 3.81 8.18
CA GLN A 94 -6.19 4.77 8.74
C GLN A 94 -5.82 4.42 10.19
N ASN A 95 -6.78 3.96 10.99
CA ASN A 95 -6.51 3.44 12.34
C ASN A 95 -5.67 2.15 12.29
N LEU A 96 -5.98 1.22 11.38
CA LEU A 96 -5.19 0.01 11.20
C LEU A 96 -3.74 0.32 10.77
N LEU A 97 -3.56 1.36 9.96
CA LEU A 97 -2.24 1.87 9.56
C LEU A 97 -1.49 2.50 10.74
N TYR A 98 -2.17 3.25 11.61
CA TYR A 98 -1.58 3.79 12.85
C TYR A 98 -1.06 2.69 13.78
N TYR A 99 -1.81 1.59 13.89
CA TYR A 99 -1.40 0.44 14.69
C TYR A 99 -0.36 -0.46 14.00
N GLY A 100 -0.02 -0.20 12.73
CA GLY A 100 0.98 -0.98 11.98
C GLY A 100 0.49 -2.35 11.50
N VAL A 101 -0.83 -2.59 11.58
CA VAL A 101 -1.47 -3.85 11.17
C VAL A 101 -1.58 -3.94 9.65
N VAL A 102 -1.75 -2.79 9.01
CA VAL A 102 -1.95 -2.66 7.56
C VAL A 102 -0.93 -1.68 7.00
N THR A 103 -0.42 -1.99 5.81
CA THR A 103 0.33 -1.06 4.97
C THR A 103 -0.49 -0.70 3.74
N LEU A 104 -0.36 0.53 3.26
CA LEU A 104 -1.00 0.95 2.02
C LEU A 104 -0.09 0.59 0.84
N ALA A 105 -0.61 -0.23 -0.06
CA ALA A 105 -0.01 -0.47 -1.37
C ALA A 105 -0.79 0.29 -2.44
N SER A 106 -0.10 0.68 -3.51
CA SER A 106 -0.75 1.24 -4.69
C SER A 106 -1.57 0.18 -5.42
N ILE A 107 -2.71 0.57 -6.00
CA ILE A 107 -3.52 -0.33 -6.82
C ILE A 107 -2.70 -0.99 -7.94
N LEU A 108 -2.84 -2.31 -8.06
CA LEU A 108 -2.24 -3.08 -9.15
C LEU A 108 -3.12 -2.96 -10.39
N GLN A 109 -2.64 -2.23 -11.40
CA GLN A 109 -3.24 -2.22 -12.74
C GLN A 109 -2.21 -2.75 -13.74
N TYR A 110 -2.65 -3.51 -14.73
CA TYR A 110 -1.75 -4.07 -15.75
C TYR A 110 -1.11 -2.99 -16.64
N SER A 111 -1.68 -1.79 -16.68
CA SER A 111 -1.15 -0.58 -17.33
C SER A 111 -0.07 0.13 -16.51
N ASN A 112 0.10 -0.19 -15.23
CA ASN A 112 1.05 0.49 -14.39
C ASN A 112 2.49 0.15 -14.77
N VAL A 113 3.36 1.14 -14.59
CA VAL A 113 4.81 1.02 -14.76
C VAL A 113 5.44 0.94 -13.38
N TYR A 114 6.30 -0.05 -13.22
CA TYR A 114 7.00 -0.35 -11.98
C TYR A 114 8.49 -0.30 -12.24
N CYS A 115 9.26 0.23 -11.29
CA CYS A 115 10.72 0.24 -11.37
C CYS A 115 11.34 -0.46 -10.16
N PRO A 116 12.37 -1.29 -10.39
CA PRO A 116 13.12 -1.91 -9.31
C PRO A 116 13.87 -0.82 -8.53
N THR A 117 13.86 -0.94 -7.22
CA THR A 117 14.68 -0.13 -6.31
C THR A 117 16.03 -0.84 -6.08
N PRO A 118 17.08 -0.14 -5.60
CA PRO A 118 18.33 -0.79 -5.26
C PRO A 118 18.18 -1.89 -4.19
N LYS A 119 17.09 -1.89 -3.40
CA LYS A 119 16.77 -2.94 -2.42
C LYS A 119 16.49 -4.31 -3.06
N VAL A 120 16.30 -4.38 -4.37
CA VAL A 120 16.26 -5.67 -5.10
C VAL A 120 17.61 -6.41 -4.98
N GLN A 121 18.71 -5.70 -4.73
CA GLN A 121 20.01 -6.33 -4.45
C GLN A 121 20.02 -6.99 -3.08
N ASP A 122 19.39 -6.38 -2.07
CA ASP A 122 19.25 -6.96 -0.73
C ASP A 122 18.49 -8.31 -0.78
N LEU A 123 17.59 -8.49 -1.75
CA LEU A 123 16.92 -9.78 -2.00
C LEU A 123 17.89 -10.89 -2.47
N VAL A 124 19.06 -10.56 -3.01
CA VAL A 124 20.11 -11.53 -3.35
C VAL A 124 20.96 -11.90 -2.14
N ASP A 125 21.12 -10.97 -1.20
CA ASP A 125 21.98 -11.15 -0.03
C ASP A 125 21.25 -11.82 1.14
N ASP A 126 19.96 -11.50 1.36
CA ASP A 126 19.17 -12.04 2.47
C ASP A 126 18.41 -13.33 2.13
N LYS A 127 18.87 -14.46 2.71
CA LYS A 127 18.24 -15.78 2.50
C LYS A 127 16.85 -15.92 3.11
N SER A 128 16.57 -15.25 4.22
CA SER A 128 15.24 -15.27 4.85
C SER A 128 14.20 -14.59 3.96
N LEU A 129 14.55 -13.43 3.41
CA LEU A 129 13.69 -12.67 2.51
C LEU A 129 13.49 -13.39 1.17
N GLN A 130 14.50 -14.13 0.70
CA GLN A 130 14.38 -15.04 -0.43
C GLN A 130 13.33 -16.12 -0.19
N GLU A 131 13.39 -16.83 0.94
CA GLU A 131 12.43 -17.89 1.25
C GLU A 131 11.01 -17.34 1.42
N GLU A 132 10.86 -16.19 2.09
CA GLU A 132 9.58 -15.49 2.24
C GLU A 132 9.01 -15.09 0.87
N CYS A 133 9.83 -14.48 0.01
CA CYS A 133 9.45 -14.08 -1.34
C CYS A 133 9.03 -15.30 -2.17
N LEU A 134 9.83 -16.36 -2.19
CA LEU A 134 9.52 -17.57 -2.94
C LEU A 134 8.25 -18.25 -2.44
N SER A 135 8.05 -18.32 -1.13
CA SER A 135 6.84 -18.89 -0.52
C SER A 135 5.60 -18.09 -0.93
N TYR A 136 5.69 -16.76 -0.88
CA TYR A 136 4.59 -15.87 -1.20
C TYR A 136 4.23 -15.87 -2.70
N VAL A 137 5.24 -15.87 -3.56
CA VAL A 137 5.12 -15.68 -5.01
C VAL A 137 4.82 -16.99 -5.76
N THR A 138 5.18 -18.14 -5.20
CA THR A 138 4.94 -19.44 -5.85
C THR A 138 3.44 -19.74 -5.94
N LYS A 139 2.95 -20.07 -7.15
CA LYS A 139 1.57 -20.52 -7.35
C LYS A 139 1.31 -21.83 -6.60
N GLN A 140 0.20 -21.89 -5.87
CA GLN A 140 -0.23 -23.09 -5.15
C GLN A 140 -0.41 -24.25 -6.14
N GLY A 141 0.32 -25.36 -5.93
CA GLY A 141 0.27 -26.55 -6.79
C GLY A 141 1.38 -26.67 -7.85
N HIS A 142 2.27 -25.67 -8.00
CA HIS A 142 3.40 -25.72 -8.94
C HIS A 142 4.76 -25.84 -8.23
N LYS A 143 5.78 -26.31 -8.96
CA LYS A 143 7.18 -26.35 -8.46
C LYS A 143 7.61 -24.94 -8.05
N ARG A 144 8.27 -24.83 -6.89
CA ARG A 144 8.85 -23.58 -6.35
C ARG A 144 9.50 -22.76 -7.46
N ALA A 145 9.12 -21.48 -7.54
CA ALA A 145 9.78 -20.53 -8.43
C ALA A 145 11.28 -20.47 -8.11
N SER A 146 12.12 -20.27 -9.12
CA SER A 146 13.55 -20.07 -8.86
C SER A 146 13.81 -18.59 -8.56
N LEU A 147 14.73 -18.29 -7.64
CA LEU A 147 15.17 -16.91 -7.39
C LEU A 147 15.66 -16.24 -8.67
N ARG A 148 16.27 -17.00 -9.58
CA ARG A 148 16.71 -16.52 -10.88
C ARG A 148 15.54 -16.00 -11.71
N ASP A 149 14.43 -16.72 -11.74
CA ASP A 149 13.24 -16.30 -12.49
C ASP A 149 12.63 -15.04 -11.87
N VAL A 150 12.52 -14.99 -10.53
CA VAL A 150 11.98 -13.84 -9.80
C VAL A 150 12.87 -12.60 -10.00
N PHE A 151 14.18 -12.75 -9.87
CA PHE A 151 15.15 -11.67 -10.10
C PHE A 151 15.13 -11.23 -11.56
N GLN A 152 15.01 -12.15 -12.52
CA GLN A 152 14.88 -11.80 -13.93
C GLN A 152 13.61 -10.98 -14.18
N LEU A 153 12.48 -11.35 -13.57
CA LEU A 153 11.24 -10.58 -13.62
C LEU A 153 11.44 -9.18 -13.02
N TYR A 154 12.07 -9.05 -11.84
CA TYR A 154 12.37 -7.73 -11.27
C TYR A 154 13.34 -6.90 -12.12
N SER A 155 14.35 -7.53 -12.73
CA SER A 155 15.35 -6.84 -13.58
C SER A 155 14.80 -6.39 -14.94
N SER A 156 13.74 -7.06 -15.43
CA SER A 156 13.07 -6.69 -16.68
C SER A 156 12.07 -5.56 -16.50
N LEU A 157 11.72 -5.22 -15.26
CA LEU A 157 11.01 -3.98 -14.95
C LEU A 157 11.94 -2.80 -15.20
N SER A 158 11.50 -1.89 -16.06
CA SER A 158 12.25 -0.69 -16.46
C SER A 158 11.26 0.44 -16.71
N PRO A 159 11.71 1.72 -16.65
CA PRO A 159 10.84 2.86 -16.93
C PRO A 159 10.33 2.75 -18.37
N GLY A 160 9.05 2.38 -18.53
CA GLY A 160 8.41 2.16 -19.83
C GLY A 160 7.96 0.73 -20.13
N THR A 161 8.28 -0.25 -19.26
CA THR A 161 7.68 -1.59 -19.36
C THR A 161 6.46 -1.66 -18.45
N THR A 162 5.28 -1.88 -19.02
CA THR A 162 4.05 -2.11 -18.25
C THR A 162 4.03 -3.54 -17.69
N VAL A 163 3.24 -3.79 -16.64
CA VAL A 163 3.03 -5.17 -16.16
C VAL A 163 2.47 -6.06 -17.28
N ARG A 164 1.64 -5.52 -18.16
CA ARG A 164 1.15 -6.23 -19.36
C ARG A 164 2.29 -6.67 -20.27
N ASP A 165 3.24 -5.79 -20.56
CA ASP A 165 4.39 -6.12 -21.40
C ASP A 165 5.33 -7.12 -20.72
N LEU A 166 5.51 -7.00 -19.40
CA LEU A 166 6.25 -7.98 -18.60
C LEU A 166 5.65 -9.38 -18.76
N ILE A 167 4.31 -9.47 -18.67
CA ILE A 167 3.58 -10.74 -18.84
C ILE A 167 3.74 -11.30 -20.24
N GLY A 168 3.67 -10.44 -21.26
CA GLY A 168 3.88 -10.84 -22.66
C GLY A 168 5.30 -11.35 -22.95
N ARG A 169 6.33 -10.78 -22.31
CA ARG A 169 7.74 -11.15 -22.56
C ARG A 169 8.18 -12.41 -21.82
N HIS A 170 7.59 -12.72 -20.66
CA HIS A 170 8.06 -13.80 -19.77
C HIS A 170 6.98 -14.84 -19.41
N PRO A 171 6.25 -15.43 -20.38
CA PRO A 171 5.15 -16.36 -20.10
C PRO A 171 5.62 -17.65 -19.40
N GLN A 172 6.84 -18.11 -19.67
CA GLN A 172 7.38 -19.34 -19.07
C GLN A 172 7.65 -19.22 -17.56
N GLN A 173 8.04 -18.03 -17.10
CA GLN A 173 8.35 -17.76 -15.69
C GLN A 173 7.05 -17.57 -14.88
N LEU A 174 6.05 -16.96 -15.52
CA LEU A 174 4.70 -16.77 -14.99
C LEU A 174 3.86 -18.04 -14.86
N GLN A 175 4.29 -19.15 -15.44
CA GLN A 175 3.67 -20.46 -15.15
C GLN A 175 3.89 -20.90 -13.71
N ARG A 176 4.97 -20.44 -13.06
CA ARG A 176 5.33 -20.82 -11.68
C ARG A 176 5.09 -19.69 -10.68
N VAL A 177 5.13 -18.45 -11.16
CA VAL A 177 5.03 -17.21 -10.38
C VAL A 177 3.64 -16.59 -10.55
N ASP A 178 3.02 -16.19 -9.43
CA ASP A 178 1.82 -15.33 -9.44
C ASP A 178 2.25 -13.86 -9.60
N GLU A 179 1.89 -13.27 -10.73
CA GLU A 179 2.23 -11.89 -11.06
C GLU A 179 1.70 -10.89 -10.04
N ARG A 180 0.52 -11.16 -9.45
CA ARG A 180 -0.12 -10.22 -8.53
C ARG A 180 0.59 -10.24 -7.19
N ARG A 181 0.91 -11.44 -6.70
CA ARG A 181 1.67 -11.63 -5.46
C ARG A 181 3.11 -11.15 -5.59
N LEU A 182 3.73 -11.30 -6.76
CA LEU A 182 5.06 -10.76 -7.05
C LEU A 182 5.11 -9.24 -6.89
N VAL A 183 4.15 -8.53 -7.52
CA VAL A 183 4.09 -7.07 -7.43
C VAL A 183 3.69 -6.63 -6.03
N GLN A 184 2.74 -7.32 -5.38
CA GLN A 184 2.35 -7.05 -4.00
C GLN A 184 3.53 -7.16 -3.04
N PHE A 185 4.26 -8.28 -3.07
CA PHE A 185 5.46 -8.47 -2.25
C PHE A 185 6.53 -7.41 -2.58
N GLY A 186 6.69 -7.11 -3.86
CA GLY A 186 7.61 -6.07 -4.33
C GLY A 186 7.28 -4.68 -3.77
N LEU A 187 5.99 -4.32 -3.70
CA LEU A 187 5.53 -3.07 -3.11
C LEU A 187 5.64 -3.07 -1.58
N MET A 188 5.22 -4.16 -0.92
CA MET A 188 5.29 -4.28 0.54
C MET A 188 6.71 -4.14 1.08
N LYS A 189 7.68 -4.85 0.48
CA LYS A 189 9.09 -4.80 0.88
C LYS A 189 9.85 -3.63 0.24
N ASN A 190 9.17 -2.74 -0.51
CA ASN A 190 9.76 -1.61 -1.24
C ASN A 190 10.88 -2.00 -2.22
N LEU A 191 10.83 -3.23 -2.75
CA LEU A 191 11.70 -3.73 -3.82
C LEU A 191 11.34 -3.09 -5.16
N ILE A 192 10.08 -2.73 -5.32
CA ILE A 192 9.56 -2.01 -6.47
C ILE A 192 8.97 -0.69 -6.00
N ARG A 193 9.18 0.37 -6.80
CA ARG A 193 8.38 1.59 -6.73
C ARG A 193 7.46 1.69 -7.94
N ARG A 194 6.20 2.08 -7.71
CA ARG A 194 5.29 2.47 -8.80
C ARG A 194 5.74 3.84 -9.32
N LEU A 195 5.87 3.98 -10.64
CA LEU A 195 6.00 5.28 -11.26
C LEU A 195 4.62 5.80 -11.60
N GLN A 196 4.29 6.96 -11.06
CA GLN A 196 3.06 7.66 -11.38
C GLN A 196 3.33 8.73 -12.44
N LYS A 197 2.39 8.88 -13.37
CA LYS A 197 2.36 10.01 -14.29
C LYS A 197 1.85 11.23 -13.51
N TYR A 198 2.51 12.36 -13.67
CA TYR A 198 2.16 13.66 -13.10
C TYR A 198 2.10 14.69 -14.24
N PRO A 199 0.89 15.10 -14.67
CA PRO A 199 0.74 16.10 -15.71
C PRO A 199 1.09 17.48 -15.15
N VAL A 200 2.00 18.18 -15.82
CA VAL A 200 2.45 19.53 -15.53
C VAL A 200 2.01 20.42 -16.67
N ARG A 201 1.11 21.37 -16.41
CA ARG A 201 0.74 22.37 -17.41
C ARG A 201 1.77 23.49 -17.45
N VAL A 202 2.33 23.75 -18.65
CA VAL A 202 3.40 24.75 -18.88
C VAL A 202 2.83 26.15 -19.12
N SER A 203 1.58 26.27 -19.57
CA SER A 203 0.94 27.57 -19.88
C SER A 203 0.03 28.08 -18.75
N ARG A 204 0.21 29.37 -18.40
CA ARG A 204 -0.35 30.05 -17.22
C ARG A 204 -1.71 30.72 -17.45
N GLU A 205 -2.48 30.30 -18.46
CA GLU A 205 -3.77 30.92 -18.77
C GLU A 205 -4.96 30.16 -18.14
N GLU A 206 -5.65 30.88 -17.25
CA GLU A 206 -6.82 30.44 -16.48
C GLU A 206 -8.06 30.23 -17.36
N ARG A 207 -8.95 29.32 -16.90
CA ARG A 207 -10.41 29.21 -17.18
C ARG A 207 -10.90 27.82 -17.61
N SER A 208 -10.48 26.75 -16.93
CA SER A 208 -11.29 25.53 -16.87
C SER A 208 -11.10 24.82 -15.55
N HIS A 209 -12.20 24.33 -14.95
CA HIS A 209 -12.20 23.68 -13.63
C HIS A 209 -11.20 22.50 -13.46
N PRO A 210 -10.82 21.71 -14.50
CA PRO A 210 -9.74 20.71 -14.35
C PRO A 210 -8.31 21.30 -14.36
N ALA A 211 -8.12 22.56 -14.77
CA ALA A 211 -6.79 23.18 -14.90
C ALA A 211 -6.07 23.41 -13.57
N ARG A 212 -6.77 23.30 -12.42
CA ARG A 212 -6.18 23.44 -11.08
C ARG A 212 -5.48 22.17 -10.59
N LEU A 213 -5.74 21.01 -11.21
CA LEU A 213 -5.15 19.73 -10.81
C LEU A 213 -3.85 19.41 -11.56
N TYR A 214 -3.53 20.11 -12.65
CA TYR A 214 -2.34 19.89 -13.48
C TYR A 214 -1.11 20.68 -13.00
N THR A 215 -0.88 20.66 -11.69
CA THR A 215 0.23 21.37 -11.04
C THR A 215 1.51 20.54 -10.94
N GLY A 216 1.49 19.28 -11.37
CA GLY A 216 2.59 18.32 -11.15
C GLY A 216 2.62 17.68 -9.77
N CYS A 217 1.71 18.06 -8.87
CA CYS A 217 1.61 17.52 -7.51
C CYS A 217 0.57 16.41 -7.37
N HIS A 218 -0.37 16.32 -8.32
CA HIS A 218 -1.44 15.32 -8.31
C HIS A 218 -1.10 14.19 -9.28
N SER A 219 -1.12 12.95 -8.80
CA SER A 219 -0.94 11.78 -9.64
C SER A 219 -2.14 11.61 -10.57
N TYR A 220 -1.94 10.88 -11.67
CA TYR A 220 -3.06 10.46 -12.53
C TYR A 220 -4.19 9.78 -11.74
N ASP A 221 -3.86 8.94 -10.74
CA ASP A 221 -4.85 8.27 -9.89
C ASP A 221 -5.74 9.30 -9.17
N GLU A 222 -5.14 10.36 -8.58
CA GLU A 222 -5.89 11.43 -7.90
C GLU A 222 -6.78 12.24 -8.83
N ILE A 223 -6.28 12.50 -10.04
CA ILE A 223 -7.01 13.28 -11.04
C ILE A 223 -8.21 12.46 -11.53
N CYS A 224 -8.02 11.19 -11.86
CA CYS A 224 -9.11 10.28 -12.24
C CYS A 224 -10.17 10.19 -11.13
N CYS A 225 -9.76 10.00 -9.87
CA CYS A 225 -10.71 9.95 -8.75
C CYS A 225 -11.48 11.26 -8.52
N LYS A 226 -10.82 12.42 -8.63
CA LYS A 226 -11.49 13.73 -8.45
C LYS A 226 -12.37 14.14 -9.62
N THR A 227 -12.03 13.71 -10.83
CA THR A 227 -12.75 14.09 -12.04
C THR A 227 -13.78 13.07 -12.49
N GLY A 228 -13.74 11.85 -11.93
CA GLY A 228 -14.57 10.73 -12.37
C GLY A 228 -14.23 10.21 -13.76
N MET A 229 -13.14 10.70 -14.37
CA MET A 229 -12.71 10.31 -15.72
C MET A 229 -11.89 9.01 -15.68
N SER A 230 -12.06 8.18 -16.70
CA SER A 230 -11.24 6.99 -16.87
C SER A 230 -9.80 7.34 -17.26
N TYR A 231 -8.87 6.40 -17.05
CA TYR A 231 -7.47 6.55 -17.44
C TYR A 231 -7.28 6.84 -18.94
N GLN A 232 -8.15 6.26 -19.79
CA GLN A 232 -8.08 6.43 -21.25
C GLN A 232 -8.55 7.81 -21.67
N GLU A 233 -9.68 8.28 -21.12
CA GLU A 233 -10.19 9.63 -21.39
C GLU A 233 -9.22 10.70 -20.90
N LEU A 234 -8.55 10.46 -19.77
CA LEU A 234 -7.54 11.35 -19.25
C LEU A 234 -6.28 11.37 -20.14
N ASP A 235 -5.79 10.22 -20.58
CA ASP A 235 -4.65 10.15 -21.52
C ASP A 235 -4.99 10.82 -22.87
N GLU A 236 -6.15 10.53 -23.46
CA GLU A 236 -6.59 11.18 -24.72
C GLU A 236 -6.70 12.70 -24.57
N ARG A 237 -7.22 13.18 -23.44
CA ARG A 237 -7.36 14.61 -23.21
C ARG A 237 -6.01 15.30 -23.02
N LEU A 238 -5.06 14.63 -22.36
CA LEU A 238 -3.72 15.16 -22.12
C LEU A 238 -2.84 15.09 -23.38
N GLU A 239 -3.03 14.09 -24.25
CA GLU A 239 -2.37 14.02 -25.56
C GLU A 239 -2.88 15.09 -26.54
N ASN A 240 -4.16 15.49 -26.41
CA ASN A 240 -4.75 16.55 -27.23
C ASN A 240 -4.31 17.97 -26.82
N ASP A 241 -3.77 18.16 -25.61
CA ASP A 241 -3.36 19.46 -25.08
C ASP A 241 -1.82 19.64 -25.19
N PRO A 242 -1.29 20.40 -26.18
CA PRO A 242 0.16 20.58 -26.39
C PRO A 242 0.87 21.37 -25.28
N ASN A 243 0.11 21.89 -24.31
CA ASN A 243 0.62 22.69 -23.20
C ASN A 243 0.85 21.85 -21.92
N ILE A 244 0.69 20.53 -21.98
CA ILE A 244 0.83 19.64 -20.82
C ILE A 244 2.00 18.69 -21.05
N ILE A 245 2.93 18.68 -20.11
CA ILE A 245 4.08 17.76 -20.09
C ILE A 245 3.80 16.71 -19.01
N ILE A 246 3.97 15.43 -19.35
CA ILE A 246 3.82 14.33 -18.39
C ILE A 246 5.19 14.05 -17.76
N CYS A 247 5.31 14.32 -16.46
CA CYS A 247 6.48 13.94 -15.67
C CYS A 247 6.22 12.58 -15.01
N TRP A 248 7.22 11.71 -15.01
CA TRP A 248 7.14 10.42 -14.29
C TRP A 248 7.88 10.57 -12.96
N LYS A 249 7.20 10.31 -11.83
CA LYS A 249 7.78 10.43 -10.50
C LYS A 249 7.51 9.17 -9.67
#